data_AF-A0A961G6L2-F1
#
_entry.id   AF-A0A961G6L2-F1
#
_cell.length_a   1.000
_cell.length_b   1.000
_cell.length_c   1.000
_cell.angle_alpha   90.00
_cell.angle_beta   90.00
_cell.angle_gamma   90.00
#
_symmetry.space_group_name_H-M   'P 1'
#
loop_
_entity.id
_entity.type
_entity.pdbx_description
1 polymer ?
#
loop_
_entity_poly.entity_id
_entity_poly.type
_entity_poly.pdbx_seq_one_letter_code
_entity_poly.pdbx_strand_id
1 'polypeptide(L)'
;RLLLKVTDARTRMWTMVADEDFVDTGWTTVSVDLSTGKNEFPDAPEPPLSIHAMWIELSDDSTGFVVDGGQLVWSELRAVGPDGSTVLDTAPMGSSNTLGVQVVPASEAADVRFSAMPDGQDRPSPAEIQASPLWREGEAVMWTLPARRSRANPLVPHVRVPPPVLKVLVDHEVGAFSGLNPGDVSSYTIGEDVIDGELVGYIDTMPTAVDTRREGLMVIDGVAYNAWVNGTPTWSLSGPLAALDAPGELWVETDEPDAVVRTVQAQMPDEPERVWTLAGTEASFSSRPVQVGLVAILFVGAAVGVVLALAGVTGYVLLAVSRRAREMGVLRALGFERTSVGITFALEQFVVIGLGAAIGALGGVALVMVMLPFLQLGETAAVIEPTILIRVPVPQLLGYISIVGVLLILSVLWATRRVSVRRMSEVLREVER
;
A
#
# COMPACT_ATOMS: atom_id res chain seq x y z
N ARG A 1 -0.69 6.07 -41.57
CA ARG A 1 -1.58 6.25 -40.42
C ARG A 1 -0.89 6.80 -39.18
N LEU A 2 -1.56 7.69 -38.43
CA LEU A 2 -1.15 8.10 -37.08
C LEU A 2 -1.62 7.08 -36.04
N LEU A 3 -0.79 6.82 -35.04
CA LEU A 3 -1.11 6.00 -33.88
C LEU A 3 -0.74 6.74 -32.59
N LEU A 4 -1.54 6.55 -31.55
CA LEU A 4 -1.29 7.08 -30.21
C LEU A 4 -1.32 6.00 -29.14
N LYS A 5 -0.44 6.11 -28.16
CA LYS A 5 -0.55 5.40 -26.87
C LYS A 5 -1.16 6.35 -25.85
N VAL A 6 -2.29 5.97 -25.29
CA VAL A 6 -3.09 6.80 -24.39
C VAL A 6 -3.40 6.04 -23.11
N THR A 7 -3.22 6.66 -21.96
CA THR A 7 -3.66 6.12 -20.66
C THR A 7 -4.96 6.78 -20.24
N ASP A 8 -5.87 5.98 -19.70
CA ASP A 8 -7.16 6.44 -19.19
C ASP A 8 -7.17 6.61 -17.66
N ALA A 9 -8.30 7.08 -17.10
CA ALA A 9 -8.47 7.30 -15.67
C ALA A 9 -8.30 6.03 -14.82
N ARG A 10 -8.55 4.86 -15.41
CA ARG A 10 -8.35 3.54 -14.78
C ARG A 10 -6.94 3.01 -15.01
N THR A 11 -6.04 3.83 -15.52
CA THR A 11 -4.64 3.49 -15.80
C THR A 11 -4.48 2.44 -16.91
N ARG A 12 -5.54 2.17 -17.68
CA ARG A 12 -5.48 1.24 -18.81
C ARG A 12 -4.74 1.90 -19.96
N MET A 13 -3.86 1.14 -20.61
CA MET A 13 -3.10 1.62 -21.75
C MET A 13 -3.81 1.25 -23.06
N TRP A 14 -4.27 2.27 -23.78
CA TRP A 14 -4.97 2.17 -25.04
C TRP A 14 -4.03 2.46 -26.20
N THR A 15 -4.23 1.73 -27.30
CA THR A 15 -3.63 2.06 -28.59
C THR A 15 -4.73 2.64 -29.48
N MET A 16 -4.66 3.92 -29.78
CA MET A 16 -5.59 4.61 -30.66
C MET A 16 -4.99 4.71 -32.06
N VAL A 17 -5.82 4.59 -33.08
CA VAL A 17 -5.40 4.62 -34.48
C VAL A 17 -6.26 5.64 -35.21
N ALA A 18 -5.64 6.47 -36.03
CA ALA A 18 -6.38 7.42 -36.84
C ALA A 18 -7.34 6.72 -37.82
N ASP A 19 -8.51 7.33 -38.01
CA ASP A 19 -9.53 6.84 -38.94
C ASP A 19 -9.06 6.96 -40.40
N GLU A 20 -8.28 8.00 -40.67
CA GLU A 20 -7.78 8.36 -42.00
C GLU A 20 -6.25 8.34 -42.06
N ASP A 21 -5.73 8.21 -43.28
CA ASP A 21 -4.29 8.29 -43.54
C ASP A 21 -3.85 9.70 -43.92
N PHE A 22 -2.63 10.04 -43.51
CA PHE A 22 -1.94 11.18 -44.08
C PHE A 22 -1.72 10.95 -45.58
N VAL A 23 -1.91 12.01 -46.35
CA VAL A 23 -1.71 12.03 -47.80
C VAL A 23 -0.54 12.93 -48.16
N ASP A 24 0.14 12.64 -49.26
CA ASP A 24 1.28 13.41 -49.77
C ASP A 24 0.87 14.50 -50.79
N THR A 25 -0.44 14.69 -50.99
CA THR A 25 -1.00 15.57 -52.02
C THR A 25 -1.36 16.96 -51.51
N GLY A 26 -1.40 17.17 -50.20
CA GLY A 26 -1.76 18.46 -49.59
C GLY A 26 -1.92 18.37 -48.08
N TRP A 27 -2.21 19.51 -47.46
CA TRP A 27 -2.51 19.58 -46.03
C TRP A 27 -3.91 19.02 -45.72
N THR A 28 -3.97 18.00 -44.87
CA THR A 28 -5.23 17.40 -44.40
C THR A 28 -5.31 17.41 -42.87
N THR A 29 -6.54 17.26 -42.35
CA THR A 29 -6.77 17.03 -40.92
C THR A 29 -7.05 15.54 -40.74
N VAL A 30 -6.32 14.91 -39.84
CA VAL A 30 -6.51 13.51 -39.48
C VAL A 30 -7.09 13.45 -38.07
N SER A 31 -8.20 12.73 -37.92
CA SER A 31 -8.87 12.55 -36.63
C SER A 31 -8.52 11.20 -36.01
N VAL A 32 -8.44 11.18 -34.68
CA VAL A 32 -8.33 9.95 -33.90
C VAL A 32 -9.47 9.91 -32.90
N ASP A 33 -10.36 8.94 -33.03
CA ASP A 33 -11.38 8.69 -32.02
C ASP A 33 -10.72 8.14 -30.74
N LEU A 34 -10.90 8.85 -29.64
CA LEU A 34 -10.38 8.46 -28.32
C LEU A 34 -11.40 7.67 -27.49
N SER A 35 -12.59 7.41 -28.03
CA SER A 35 -13.63 6.58 -27.40
C SER A 35 -13.50 5.10 -27.72
N THR A 36 -12.65 4.76 -28.69
CA THR A 36 -12.39 3.38 -29.10
C THR A 36 -10.89 3.18 -29.29
N GLY A 37 -10.36 2.04 -28.84
CA GLY A 37 -8.97 1.67 -29.05
C GLY A 37 -8.85 0.28 -29.66
N LYS A 38 -7.67 -0.01 -30.22
CA LYS A 38 -7.36 -1.32 -30.81
C LYS A 38 -7.18 -2.42 -29.77
N ASN A 39 -6.88 -2.05 -28.52
CA ASN A 39 -6.82 -2.98 -27.40
C ASN A 39 -8.23 -3.34 -26.95
N GLU A 40 -8.51 -4.62 -26.71
CA GLU A 40 -9.80 -5.08 -26.20
C GLU A 40 -9.81 -4.97 -24.67
N PHE A 41 -10.53 -3.95 -24.16
CA PHE A 41 -10.96 -3.89 -22.77
C PHE A 41 -12.50 -3.99 -22.71
N PRO A 42 -13.09 -4.48 -21.60
CA PRO A 42 -14.55 -4.64 -21.50
C PRO A 42 -15.36 -3.34 -21.67
N ASP A 43 -14.81 -2.24 -21.16
CA ASP A 43 -15.43 -0.90 -21.19
C ASP A 43 -14.59 0.06 -22.02
N ALA A 44 -15.25 1.08 -22.59
CA ALA A 44 -14.61 2.17 -23.32
C ALA A 44 -13.58 2.96 -22.47
N PRO A 45 -12.62 3.68 -23.11
CA PRO A 45 -11.65 4.53 -22.42
C PRO A 45 -12.34 5.61 -21.57
N GLU A 46 -11.82 5.84 -20.36
CA GLU A 46 -12.40 6.82 -19.42
C GLU A 46 -11.53 8.07 -19.25
N PRO A 47 -12.08 9.29 -19.39
CA PRO A 47 -11.32 10.51 -19.13
C PRO A 47 -11.00 10.70 -17.64
N PRO A 48 -9.90 11.38 -17.27
CA PRO A 48 -8.97 12.07 -18.16
C PRO A 48 -8.06 11.12 -18.95
N LEU A 49 -7.78 11.49 -20.20
CA LEU A 49 -6.91 10.76 -21.11
C LEU A 49 -5.54 11.46 -21.19
N SER A 50 -4.47 10.69 -21.14
CA SER A 50 -3.08 11.19 -21.25
C SER A 50 -2.37 10.54 -22.43
N ILE A 51 -1.82 11.34 -23.35
CA ILE A 51 -1.04 10.84 -24.49
C ILE A 51 0.40 10.57 -24.01
N HIS A 52 0.84 9.32 -24.13
CA HIS A 52 2.19 8.89 -23.76
C HIS A 52 3.14 8.87 -24.95
N ALA A 53 2.70 8.37 -26.10
CA ALA A 53 3.51 8.32 -27.32
C ALA A 53 2.66 8.47 -28.58
N MET A 54 3.29 8.97 -29.65
CA MET A 54 2.72 9.04 -30.99
C MET A 54 3.73 8.56 -32.02
N TRP A 55 3.25 7.86 -33.03
CA TRP A 55 4.07 7.42 -34.15
C TRP A 55 3.22 7.26 -35.41
N ILE A 56 3.91 7.07 -36.53
CA ILE A 56 3.27 6.83 -37.82
C ILE A 56 3.72 5.49 -38.40
N GLU A 57 2.78 4.81 -39.03
CA GLU A 57 3.03 3.58 -39.79
C GLU A 57 2.42 3.68 -41.18
N LEU A 58 2.99 2.94 -42.14
CA LEU A 58 2.39 2.78 -43.46
C LEU A 58 1.20 1.82 -43.35
N SER A 59 0.09 2.16 -44.01
CA SER A 59 -1.16 1.39 -43.94
C SER A 59 -1.19 0.18 -44.87
N ASP A 60 -0.36 0.17 -45.90
CA ASP A 60 -0.17 -0.95 -46.84
C ASP A 60 1.26 -1.46 -46.70
N ASP A 61 1.43 -2.70 -46.22
CA ASP A 61 2.73 -3.35 -45.96
C ASP A 61 2.90 -4.62 -46.81
N SER A 62 2.54 -4.56 -48.09
CA SER A 62 2.77 -5.68 -49.01
C SER A 62 4.26 -6.11 -49.15
N THR A 63 5.21 -5.33 -48.59
CA THR A 63 6.66 -5.56 -48.68
C THR A 63 7.37 -5.90 -47.37
N GLY A 64 6.68 -5.88 -46.22
CA GLY A 64 7.24 -6.23 -44.90
C GLY A 64 8.26 -5.23 -44.34
N PHE A 65 8.23 -3.97 -44.79
CA PHE A 65 9.11 -2.90 -44.32
C PHE A 65 8.28 -1.79 -43.68
N VAL A 66 8.53 -1.58 -42.40
CA VAL A 66 7.80 -0.58 -41.61
C VAL A 66 8.63 0.70 -41.61
N VAL A 67 8.29 1.59 -42.56
CA VAL A 67 8.75 2.97 -42.73
C VAL A 67 10.09 3.17 -43.45
N ASP A 68 10.03 3.88 -44.59
CA ASP A 68 11.13 4.17 -45.52
C ASP A 68 11.46 5.68 -45.60
N GLY A 69 12.20 6.23 -44.63
CA GLY A 69 12.83 7.55 -44.76
C GLY A 69 11.90 8.76 -44.98
N GLY A 70 10.59 8.55 -44.82
CA GLY A 70 9.57 9.55 -45.11
C GLY A 70 9.61 10.74 -44.16
N GLN A 71 9.07 11.86 -44.62
CA GLN A 71 8.91 13.07 -43.81
C GLN A 71 7.42 13.37 -43.67
N LEU A 72 6.97 13.61 -42.44
CA LEU A 72 5.62 14.09 -42.13
C LEU A 72 5.72 15.50 -41.59
N VAL A 73 4.96 16.43 -42.17
CA VAL A 73 4.86 17.81 -41.68
C VAL A 73 3.44 18.04 -41.16
N TRP A 74 3.32 18.58 -39.96
CA TRP A 74 2.03 18.90 -39.34
C TRP A 74 2.12 20.22 -38.57
N SER A 75 1.02 20.97 -38.50
CA SER A 75 1.03 22.35 -37.97
C SER A 75 0.34 22.48 -36.61
N GLU A 76 -0.63 21.63 -36.31
CA GLU A 76 -1.41 21.75 -35.08
C GLU A 76 -1.91 20.37 -34.62
N LEU A 77 -1.89 20.14 -33.31
CA LEU A 77 -2.55 19.01 -32.65
C LEU A 77 -3.59 19.56 -31.66
N ARG A 78 -4.83 19.10 -31.76
CA ARG A 78 -5.96 19.66 -31.01
C ARG A 78 -6.80 18.56 -30.39
N ALA A 79 -7.05 18.68 -29.08
CA ALA A 79 -8.05 17.87 -28.40
C ALA A 79 -9.44 18.48 -28.61
N VAL A 80 -10.41 17.65 -28.95
CA VAL A 80 -11.81 18.06 -29.17
C VAL A 80 -12.69 17.28 -28.20
N GLY A 81 -13.46 18.01 -27.39
CA GLY A 81 -14.41 17.45 -26.43
C GLY A 81 -15.76 18.17 -26.49
N PRO A 82 -16.71 17.78 -25.63
CA PRO A 82 -18.06 18.38 -25.58
C PRO A 82 -18.03 19.90 -25.35
N ASP A 83 -17.06 20.38 -24.56
CA ASP A 83 -16.93 21.78 -24.16
C ASP A 83 -16.11 22.63 -25.14
N GLY A 84 -15.67 22.05 -26.27
CA GLY A 84 -14.94 22.74 -27.32
C GLY A 84 -13.61 22.08 -27.67
N SER A 85 -12.66 22.89 -28.18
CA SER A 85 -11.37 22.38 -28.66
C SER A 85 -10.19 23.14 -28.06
N THR A 86 -9.13 22.42 -27.71
CA THR A 86 -7.91 22.98 -27.10
C THR A 86 -6.69 22.48 -27.87
N VAL A 87 -5.78 23.40 -28.20
CA VAL A 87 -4.49 23.06 -28.82
C VAL A 87 -3.60 22.40 -27.79
N LEU A 88 -3.02 21.25 -28.13
CA LEU A 88 -2.12 20.51 -27.25
C LEU A 88 -0.69 21.01 -27.41
N ASP A 89 -0.03 21.25 -26.28
CA ASP A 89 1.41 21.53 -26.27
C ASP A 89 2.19 20.22 -26.42
N THR A 90 2.92 20.10 -27.53
CA THR A 90 3.78 18.94 -27.82
C THR A 90 5.25 19.17 -27.49
N ALA A 91 5.62 20.35 -26.98
CA ALA A 91 7.00 20.65 -26.59
C ALA A 91 7.60 19.65 -25.57
N PRO A 92 6.83 19.07 -24.63
CA PRO A 92 7.35 18.07 -23.69
C PRO A 92 7.71 16.72 -24.33
N MET A 93 7.34 16.47 -25.60
CA MET A 93 7.57 15.18 -26.24
C MET A 93 8.98 15.08 -26.83
N GLY A 94 9.74 14.10 -26.37
CA GLY A 94 11.06 13.75 -26.90
C GLY A 94 10.97 12.73 -28.04
N SER A 95 11.86 12.84 -29.01
CA SER A 95 12.02 11.85 -30.08
C SER A 95 12.80 10.62 -29.62
N SER A 96 12.38 9.43 -30.04
CA SER A 96 13.05 8.16 -29.75
C SER A 96 13.26 7.34 -31.01
N ASN A 97 14.18 6.35 -30.93
CA ASN A 97 14.45 5.39 -32.01
C ASN A 97 14.73 6.07 -33.37
N THR A 98 15.63 7.06 -33.37
CA THR A 98 16.12 7.79 -34.56
C THR A 98 15.06 8.60 -35.33
N LEU A 99 13.87 8.81 -34.77
CA LEU A 99 12.92 9.78 -35.29
C LEU A 99 13.52 11.18 -35.18
N GLY A 100 13.65 11.91 -36.28
CA GLY A 100 14.03 13.32 -36.26
C GLY A 100 12.81 14.19 -36.02
N VAL A 101 12.90 15.17 -35.13
CA VAL A 101 11.84 16.16 -34.88
C VAL A 101 12.44 17.56 -34.98
N GLN A 102 11.87 18.40 -35.84
CA GLN A 102 12.33 19.77 -36.05
C GLN A 102 11.15 20.70 -36.28
N VAL A 103 11.26 21.94 -35.78
CA VAL A 103 10.35 23.03 -36.16
C VAL A 103 10.86 23.62 -37.48
N VAL A 104 9.98 23.69 -38.46
CA VAL A 104 10.27 24.16 -39.82
C VAL A 104 9.18 25.13 -40.29
N PRO A 105 9.42 25.96 -41.32
CA PRO A 105 8.34 26.66 -42.00
C PRO A 105 7.33 25.66 -42.55
N ALA A 106 6.03 25.97 -42.49
CA ALA A 106 5.00 25.11 -43.08
C ALA A 106 5.17 24.95 -44.61
N SER A 107 5.87 25.87 -45.28
CA SER A 107 6.23 25.73 -46.69
C SER A 107 7.22 24.59 -46.98
N GLU A 108 7.92 24.08 -45.96
CA GLU A 108 8.93 23.02 -46.09
C GLU A 108 8.36 21.76 -46.77
N ALA A 109 7.09 21.44 -46.53
CA ALA A 109 6.41 20.31 -47.19
C ALA A 109 6.44 20.43 -48.73
N ALA A 110 6.21 21.64 -49.26
CA ALA A 110 6.30 21.92 -50.69
C ALA A 110 7.77 21.93 -51.15
N ASP A 111 8.67 22.53 -50.38
CA ASP A 111 10.10 22.64 -50.73
C ASP A 111 10.76 21.27 -50.83
N VAL A 112 10.53 20.37 -49.87
CA VAL A 112 10.99 18.97 -49.91
C VAL A 112 10.47 18.29 -51.17
N ARG A 113 9.17 18.36 -51.46
CA ARG A 113 8.55 17.69 -52.61
C ARG A 113 9.14 18.15 -53.94
N PHE A 114 9.34 19.46 -54.09
CA PHE A 114 9.85 20.05 -55.33
C PHE A 114 11.39 20.06 -55.43
N SER A 115 12.09 19.74 -54.34
CA SER A 115 13.55 19.50 -54.35
C SER A 115 13.91 18.07 -54.81
N ALA A 116 13.02 17.09 -54.58
CA ALA A 116 13.20 15.69 -54.94
C ALA A 116 12.78 15.37 -56.39
N MET A 117 12.77 16.35 -57.30
CA MET A 117 12.38 16.12 -58.69
C MET A 117 13.38 15.22 -59.43
N PRO A 118 12.90 14.29 -60.28
CA PRO A 118 13.78 13.47 -61.10
C PRO A 118 14.65 14.31 -62.05
N ASP A 119 15.85 13.81 -62.35
CA ASP A 119 16.77 14.45 -63.29
C ASP A 119 16.09 14.70 -64.65
N GLY A 120 16.14 15.96 -65.12
CA GLY A 120 15.59 16.38 -66.41
C GLY A 120 14.20 17.03 -66.38
N GLN A 121 13.61 17.23 -65.20
CA GLN A 121 12.44 18.11 -65.03
C GLN A 121 12.86 19.49 -64.51
N ASP A 122 12.31 20.56 -65.10
CA ASP A 122 12.53 21.91 -64.61
C ASP A 122 11.80 22.12 -63.28
N ARG A 123 12.52 22.63 -62.28
CA ARG A 123 11.92 22.99 -61.00
C ARG A 123 10.88 24.11 -61.22
N PRO A 124 9.65 23.96 -60.70
CA PRO A 124 8.61 24.98 -60.80
C PRO A 124 9.08 26.31 -60.23
N SER A 125 8.55 27.40 -60.78
CA SER A 125 8.79 28.74 -60.29
C SER A 125 8.28 28.91 -58.85
N PRO A 126 8.81 29.87 -58.07
CA PRO A 126 8.33 30.12 -56.71
C PRO A 126 6.81 30.38 -56.62
N ALA A 127 6.22 31.00 -57.66
CA ALA A 127 4.78 31.24 -57.72
C ALA A 127 3.98 29.94 -57.91
N GLU A 128 4.49 28.99 -58.69
CA GLU A 128 3.88 27.66 -58.87
C GLU A 128 4.01 26.81 -57.61
N ILE A 129 5.14 26.92 -56.90
CA ILE A 129 5.34 26.26 -55.60
C ILE A 129 4.34 26.81 -54.57
N GLN A 130 4.18 28.15 -54.49
CA GLN A 130 3.23 28.79 -53.57
C GLN A 130 1.76 28.45 -53.89
N ALA A 131 1.43 28.19 -55.15
CA ALA A 131 0.11 27.74 -55.56
C ALA A 131 -0.17 26.26 -55.25
N SER A 132 0.83 25.50 -54.81
CA SER A 132 0.70 24.08 -54.49
C SER A 132 -0.20 23.86 -53.25
N PRO A 133 -1.05 22.82 -53.22
CA PRO A 133 -1.79 22.43 -52.02
C PRO A 133 -0.90 22.02 -50.83
N LEU A 134 0.40 21.80 -51.05
CA LEU A 134 1.39 21.51 -50.02
C LEU A 134 2.00 22.78 -49.40
N TRP A 135 1.80 23.95 -50.02
CA TRP A 135 2.34 25.18 -49.48
C TRP A 135 1.39 25.78 -48.42
N ARG A 136 1.97 26.28 -47.33
CA ARG A 136 1.26 26.94 -46.24
C ARG A 136 2.22 27.91 -45.53
N GLU A 137 1.72 29.04 -45.05
CA GLU A 137 2.49 29.96 -44.20
C GLU A 137 2.44 29.54 -42.73
N GLY A 138 3.43 29.99 -41.96
CA GLY A 138 3.53 29.76 -40.52
C GLY A 138 4.56 28.69 -40.17
N GLU A 139 4.53 28.26 -38.91
CA GLU A 139 5.42 27.22 -38.39
C GLU A 139 4.72 25.85 -38.40
N ALA A 140 5.51 24.81 -38.58
CA ALA A 140 5.09 23.43 -38.53
C ALA A 140 6.16 22.57 -37.85
N VAL A 141 5.78 21.37 -37.45
CA VAL A 141 6.68 20.35 -36.95
C VAL A 141 6.87 19.31 -38.05
N MET A 142 8.14 19.03 -38.38
CA MET A 142 8.52 17.96 -39.29
C MET A 142 9.05 16.77 -38.51
N TRP A 143 8.49 15.60 -38.76
CA TRP A 143 9.00 14.31 -38.35
C TRP A 143 9.75 13.68 -39.52
N THR A 144 11.02 13.35 -39.31
CA THR A 144 11.84 12.61 -40.28
C THR A 144 11.99 11.18 -39.78
N LEU A 145 11.46 10.23 -40.55
CA LEU A 145 11.51 8.82 -40.23
C LEU A 145 12.86 8.22 -40.64
N PRO A 146 13.34 7.17 -39.97
CA PRO A 146 14.57 6.50 -40.37
C PRO A 146 14.44 5.86 -41.75
N ALA A 147 15.56 5.83 -42.48
CA ALA A 147 15.61 5.37 -43.88
C ALA A 147 15.13 3.92 -44.09
N ARG A 148 15.38 3.02 -43.12
CA ARG A 148 14.87 1.64 -43.11
C ARG A 148 14.83 1.08 -41.68
N ARG A 149 13.68 0.53 -41.26
CA ARG A 149 13.60 -0.40 -40.11
C ARG A 149 14.09 -1.77 -40.56
N SER A 150 15.34 -2.13 -40.21
CA SER A 150 15.87 -3.47 -40.50
C SER A 150 15.41 -4.47 -39.43
N ARG A 151 15.47 -5.79 -39.71
CA ARG A 151 15.29 -6.82 -38.66
C ARG A 151 16.25 -6.65 -37.47
N ALA A 152 17.38 -5.95 -37.67
CA ALA A 152 18.36 -5.66 -36.63
C ALA A 152 18.01 -4.41 -35.78
N ASN A 153 17.07 -3.57 -36.23
CA ASN A 153 16.51 -2.49 -35.43
C ASN A 153 14.98 -2.48 -35.56
N PRO A 154 14.29 -3.40 -34.86
CA PRO A 154 12.85 -3.52 -34.91
C PRO A 154 12.14 -2.49 -34.02
N LEU A 155 12.81 -1.48 -33.43
CA LEU A 155 12.11 -0.54 -32.56
C LEU A 155 11.29 0.46 -33.37
N VAL A 156 10.11 0.83 -32.87
CA VAL A 156 9.19 1.77 -33.53
C VAL A 156 9.68 3.21 -33.32
N PRO A 157 9.95 4.01 -34.38
CA PRO A 157 10.28 5.43 -34.28
C PRO A 157 9.07 6.22 -33.78
N HIS A 158 9.21 6.97 -32.69
CA HIS A 158 8.08 7.64 -32.05
C HIS A 158 8.52 8.91 -31.32
N VAL A 159 7.56 9.80 -31.09
CA VAL A 159 7.66 10.85 -30.07
C VAL A 159 6.95 10.38 -28.81
N ARG A 160 7.51 10.66 -27.63
CA ARG A 160 6.86 10.36 -26.36
C ARG A 160 7.15 11.41 -25.33
N VAL A 161 6.26 11.56 -24.36
CA VAL A 161 6.62 12.22 -23.11
C VAL A 161 7.59 11.29 -22.38
N PRO A 162 8.83 11.73 -22.06
CA PRO A 162 9.73 10.93 -21.26
C PRO A 162 9.06 10.63 -19.91
N PRO A 163 8.97 9.37 -19.49
CA PRO A 163 8.36 9.04 -18.22
C PRO A 163 9.22 9.66 -17.10
N PRO A 164 8.60 10.16 -16.02
CA PRO A 164 9.36 10.60 -14.86
C PRO A 164 10.16 9.42 -14.29
N VAL A 165 11.29 9.73 -13.63
CA VAL A 165 12.06 8.73 -12.88
C VAL A 165 11.14 8.08 -11.86
N LEU A 166 11.09 6.74 -11.86
CA LEU A 166 10.22 6.00 -10.96
C LEU A 166 10.69 6.20 -9.52
N LYS A 167 9.76 6.50 -8.63
CA LYS A 167 10.05 6.56 -7.20
C LYS A 167 9.92 5.17 -6.62
N VAL A 168 10.98 4.71 -5.95
CA VAL A 168 11.10 3.36 -5.43
C VAL A 168 11.28 3.41 -3.92
N LEU A 169 10.50 2.63 -3.20
CA LEU A 169 10.79 2.26 -1.81
C LEU A 169 11.32 0.83 -1.82
N VAL A 170 12.37 0.55 -1.04
CA VAL A 170 12.86 -0.81 -0.80
C VAL A 170 12.94 -1.09 0.68
N ASP A 171 13.05 -2.34 1.11
CA ASP A 171 13.34 -2.59 2.52
C ASP A 171 14.77 -2.24 2.92
N HIS A 172 14.99 -2.23 4.24
CA HIS A 172 16.30 -1.96 4.81
C HIS A 172 17.36 -3.01 4.43
N GLU A 173 16.97 -4.26 4.16
CA GLU A 173 17.90 -5.32 3.78
C GLU A 173 18.46 -5.07 2.38
N VAL A 174 17.60 -4.79 1.40
CA VAL A 174 17.96 -4.40 0.04
C VAL A 174 18.77 -3.13 0.04
N GLY A 175 18.37 -2.12 0.82
CA GLY A 175 19.12 -0.88 0.99
C GLY A 175 20.55 -1.11 1.48
N ALA A 176 20.71 -1.90 2.54
CA ALA A 176 22.02 -2.20 3.12
C ALA A 176 22.90 -3.03 2.18
N PHE A 177 22.32 -4.03 1.49
CA PHE A 177 23.05 -4.89 0.57
C PHE A 177 23.50 -4.14 -0.70
N SER A 178 22.63 -3.31 -1.27
CA SER A 178 22.91 -2.53 -2.49
C SER A 178 23.78 -1.30 -2.23
N GLY A 179 23.85 -0.82 -0.98
CA GLY A 179 24.55 0.41 -0.62
C GLY A 179 23.84 1.68 -1.09
N LEU A 180 22.57 1.57 -1.52
CA LEU A 180 21.76 2.69 -1.99
C LEU A 180 21.19 3.48 -0.82
N ASN A 181 21.25 4.81 -0.92
CA ASN A 181 20.67 5.76 0.03
C ASN A 181 19.49 6.49 -0.63
N PRO A 182 18.54 7.01 0.17
CA PRO A 182 17.48 7.84 -0.36
C PRO A 182 18.04 9.04 -1.14
N GLY A 183 17.57 9.23 -2.37
CA GLY A 183 18.06 10.19 -3.35
C GLY A 183 18.96 9.58 -4.43
N ASP A 184 19.46 8.36 -4.25
CA ASP A 184 20.25 7.68 -5.26
C ASP A 184 19.36 7.17 -6.40
N VAL A 185 19.83 7.36 -7.64
CA VAL A 185 19.22 6.80 -8.85
C VAL A 185 19.95 5.53 -9.24
N SER A 186 19.23 4.43 -9.38
CA SER A 186 19.76 3.12 -9.75
C SER A 186 18.84 2.41 -10.73
N SER A 187 19.37 1.38 -11.39
CA SER A 187 18.56 0.46 -12.20
C SER A 187 18.05 -0.68 -11.32
N TYR A 188 16.77 -1.02 -11.49
CA TYR A 188 16.05 -2.09 -10.81
C TYR A 188 15.50 -3.06 -11.86
N THR A 189 15.40 -4.34 -11.50
CA THR A 189 14.86 -5.36 -12.41
C THR A 189 13.49 -5.82 -11.93
N ILE A 190 12.48 -5.72 -12.79
CA ILE A 190 11.11 -6.21 -12.54
C ILE A 190 10.74 -7.17 -13.65
N GLY A 191 10.71 -8.48 -13.36
CA GLY A 191 10.56 -9.49 -14.40
C GLY A 191 11.75 -9.49 -15.35
N GLU A 192 11.51 -9.23 -16.64
CA GLU A 192 12.55 -9.07 -17.66
C GLU A 192 12.92 -7.60 -17.90
N ASP A 193 12.18 -6.66 -17.33
CA ASP A 193 12.35 -5.23 -17.55
C ASP A 193 13.40 -4.66 -16.58
N VAL A 194 14.31 -3.85 -17.12
CA VAL A 194 15.29 -3.08 -16.34
C VAL A 194 14.84 -1.62 -16.35
N ILE A 195 14.48 -1.11 -15.18
CA ILE A 195 13.92 0.23 -14.99
C ILE A 195 14.87 1.11 -14.20
N ASP A 196 15.01 2.37 -14.59
CA ASP A 196 15.72 3.35 -13.76
C ASP A 196 14.76 3.98 -12.77
N GLY A 197 15.15 4.01 -11.50
CA GLY A 197 14.36 4.55 -10.41
C GLY A 197 15.21 5.31 -9.40
N GLU A 198 14.58 6.23 -8.69
CA GLU A 198 15.16 6.93 -7.54
C GLU A 198 14.66 6.27 -6.27
N LEU A 199 15.59 5.84 -5.43
CA LEU A 199 15.27 5.37 -4.09
C LEU A 199 14.77 6.57 -3.26
N VAL A 200 13.51 6.59 -2.86
CA VAL A 200 12.96 7.70 -2.07
C VAL A 200 12.94 7.42 -0.57
N GLY A 201 13.08 6.16 -0.16
CA GLY A 201 13.04 5.77 1.23
C GLY A 201 12.96 4.28 1.42
N TYR A 202 12.83 3.88 2.68
CA TYR A 202 12.75 2.49 3.08
C TYR A 202 11.36 2.12 3.58
N ILE A 203 11.00 0.84 3.42
CA ILE A 203 9.80 0.25 4.00
C ILE A 203 10.18 -0.93 4.89
N ASP A 204 9.58 -1.02 6.08
CA ASP A 204 9.92 -2.11 7.01
C ASP A 204 9.20 -3.41 6.63
N THR A 205 7.93 -3.33 6.24
CA THR A 205 7.08 -4.52 6.01
C THR A 205 5.98 -4.25 4.98
N MET A 206 5.60 -5.30 4.23
CA MET A 206 4.37 -5.34 3.44
C MET A 206 3.53 -6.55 3.86
N PRO A 207 2.26 -6.40 4.28
CA PRO A 207 1.58 -7.49 5.00
C PRO A 207 1.29 -8.73 4.15
N THR A 208 1.35 -8.65 2.83
CA THR A 208 1.21 -9.80 1.91
C THR A 208 2.52 -10.27 1.27
N ALA A 209 3.62 -9.57 1.51
CA ALA A 209 4.94 -9.93 1.02
C ALA A 209 5.79 -10.59 2.12
N VAL A 210 5.24 -11.62 2.77
CA VAL A 210 5.83 -12.30 3.94
C VAL A 210 6.54 -13.62 3.60
N ASP A 211 6.71 -13.94 2.32
CA ASP A 211 7.40 -15.17 1.89
C ASP A 211 8.90 -15.01 2.10
N THR A 212 9.40 -15.54 3.21
CA THR A 212 10.82 -15.50 3.61
C THR A 212 11.77 -16.22 2.64
N ARG A 213 11.26 -16.88 1.59
CA ARG A 213 12.07 -17.43 0.50
C ARG A 213 12.43 -16.38 -0.55
N ARG A 214 11.74 -15.24 -0.54
CA ARG A 214 12.04 -14.09 -1.40
C ARG A 214 12.87 -13.11 -0.60
N GLU A 215 13.90 -12.57 -1.22
CA GLU A 215 14.74 -11.53 -0.64
C GLU A 215 14.21 -10.18 -1.07
N GLY A 216 14.02 -9.27 -0.11
CA GLY A 216 13.73 -7.89 -0.42
C GLY A 216 12.26 -7.56 -0.70
N LEU A 217 11.87 -6.37 -0.29
CA LEU A 217 10.62 -5.70 -0.65
C LEU A 217 10.92 -4.52 -1.57
N MET A 218 10.05 -4.30 -2.56
CA MET A 218 10.08 -3.14 -3.43
C MET A 218 8.66 -2.64 -3.63
N VAL A 219 8.45 -1.33 -3.45
CA VAL A 219 7.18 -0.65 -3.69
C VAL A 219 7.40 0.47 -4.71
N ILE A 220 6.55 0.46 -5.74
CA ILE A 220 6.56 1.45 -6.82
C ILE A 220 5.14 1.92 -7.09
N ASP A 221 5.01 3.13 -7.62
CA ASP A 221 3.74 3.60 -8.16
C ASP A 221 3.40 2.80 -9.42
N GLY A 222 2.34 1.99 -9.34
CA GLY A 222 1.87 1.17 -10.45
C GLY A 222 1.44 1.97 -11.68
N VAL A 223 0.92 3.19 -11.50
CA VAL A 223 0.52 4.06 -12.61
C VAL A 223 1.76 4.57 -13.35
N ALA A 224 2.74 5.03 -12.60
CA ALA A 224 4.01 5.50 -13.16
C ALA A 224 4.77 4.35 -13.83
N TYR A 225 4.79 3.17 -13.20
CA TYR A 225 5.40 1.96 -13.76
C TYR A 225 4.71 1.54 -15.06
N ASN A 226 3.37 1.52 -15.08
CA ASN A 226 2.61 1.20 -16.29
C ASN A 226 2.89 2.21 -17.41
N ALA A 227 2.94 3.51 -17.11
CA ALA A 227 3.36 4.52 -18.09
C ALA A 227 4.81 4.33 -18.56
N TRP A 228 5.69 3.82 -17.70
CA TRP A 228 7.08 3.55 -18.05
C TRP A 228 7.19 2.36 -19.02
N VAL A 229 6.63 1.20 -18.64
CA VAL A 229 6.69 -0.07 -19.39
C VAL A 229 5.87 -0.01 -20.68
N ASN A 230 4.64 0.53 -20.59
CA ASN A 230 3.69 0.51 -21.71
C ASN A 230 3.61 1.84 -22.47
N GLY A 231 4.31 2.88 -22.01
CA GLY A 231 4.34 4.18 -22.68
C GLY A 231 5.19 4.20 -23.95
N THR A 232 5.98 3.17 -24.22
CA THR A 232 6.67 2.98 -25.51
C THR A 232 5.91 2.04 -26.43
N PRO A 233 5.77 2.35 -27.73
CA PRO A 233 5.32 1.38 -28.71
C PRO A 233 6.39 0.30 -28.91
N THR A 234 6.10 -0.92 -28.45
CA THR A 234 6.93 -2.12 -28.61
C THR A 234 6.50 -2.99 -29.81
N TRP A 235 5.34 -2.70 -30.39
CA TRP A 235 4.73 -3.44 -31.49
C TRP A 235 4.30 -2.49 -32.62
N SER A 236 4.37 -2.95 -33.87
CA SER A 236 3.73 -2.30 -35.03
C SER A 236 2.38 -2.95 -35.30
N LEU A 237 1.55 -2.46 -36.23
CA LEU A 237 0.19 -2.97 -36.54
C LEU A 237 -0.01 -4.51 -36.54
N SER A 238 1.06 -5.30 -36.68
CA SER A 238 1.20 -6.75 -36.70
C SER A 238 1.68 -7.46 -35.40
N GLY A 239 1.96 -6.78 -34.28
CA GLY A 239 2.48 -7.40 -33.05
C GLY A 239 1.47 -7.53 -31.88
N PRO A 240 1.82 -8.30 -30.82
CA PRO A 240 0.98 -8.45 -29.63
C PRO A 240 0.98 -7.18 -28.76
N LEU A 241 -0.17 -6.94 -28.11
CA LEU A 241 -0.38 -5.82 -27.19
C LEU A 241 0.34 -6.09 -25.86
N ALA A 242 1.06 -5.09 -25.35
CA ALA A 242 1.54 -5.13 -23.97
C ALA A 242 0.37 -4.83 -23.02
N ALA A 243 0.14 -5.73 -22.06
CA ALA A 243 -0.90 -5.62 -21.05
C ALA A 243 -0.31 -5.85 -19.65
N LEU A 244 -0.68 -4.99 -18.71
CA LEU A 244 -0.60 -5.31 -17.28
C LEU A 244 -1.92 -6.01 -16.94
N ASP A 245 -1.85 -7.32 -16.71
CA ASP A 245 -2.99 -8.16 -16.33
C ASP A 245 -3.36 -7.90 -14.86
N ALA A 246 -3.98 -6.74 -14.61
CA ALA A 246 -4.66 -6.35 -13.36
C ALA A 246 -3.81 -6.33 -12.06
N PRO A 247 -4.22 -5.54 -11.03
CA PRO A 247 -3.61 -5.64 -9.71
C PRO A 247 -3.95 -7.00 -9.08
N GLY A 248 -2.92 -7.72 -8.59
CA GLY A 248 -3.10 -9.02 -7.93
C GLY A 248 -3.67 -8.94 -6.50
N GLU A 249 -3.80 -7.73 -5.94
CA GLU A 249 -4.33 -7.52 -4.60
C GLU A 249 -5.11 -6.20 -4.50
N LEU A 250 -6.20 -6.21 -3.72
CA LEU A 250 -7.03 -5.04 -3.43
C LEU A 250 -7.03 -4.76 -1.91
N TRP A 251 -6.60 -3.55 -1.55
CA TRP A 251 -6.60 -3.06 -0.19
C TRP A 251 -7.77 -2.09 0.03
N VAL A 252 -8.62 -2.38 1.02
CA VAL A 252 -9.79 -1.55 1.32
C VAL A 252 -9.80 -1.15 2.78
N GLU A 253 -9.77 0.16 3.04
CA GLU A 253 -10.02 0.72 4.37
C GLU A 253 -11.53 0.85 4.59
N THR A 254 -12.05 0.30 5.67
CA THR A 254 -13.49 0.32 5.98
C THR A 254 -13.75 0.05 7.47
N ASP A 255 -14.80 0.68 7.99
CA ASP A 255 -15.35 0.39 9.32
C ASP A 255 -16.29 -0.83 9.32
N GLU A 256 -16.75 -1.27 8.13
CA GLU A 256 -17.70 -2.37 7.95
C GLU A 256 -17.12 -3.49 7.06
N PRO A 257 -16.07 -4.20 7.51
CA PRO A 257 -15.36 -5.19 6.68
C PRO A 257 -16.28 -6.29 6.16
N ASP A 258 -17.19 -6.80 6.99
CA ASP A 258 -18.10 -7.88 6.58
C ASP A 258 -19.09 -7.43 5.50
N ALA A 259 -19.49 -6.16 5.49
CA ALA A 259 -20.35 -5.60 4.45
C ALA A 259 -19.60 -5.48 3.13
N VAL A 260 -18.35 -5.01 3.17
CA VAL A 260 -17.48 -4.93 2.00
C VAL A 260 -17.23 -6.31 1.42
N VAL A 261 -16.89 -7.31 2.25
CA VAL A 261 -16.67 -8.69 1.78
C VAL A 261 -17.91 -9.24 1.06
N ARG A 262 -19.11 -9.02 1.60
CA ARG A 262 -20.36 -9.43 0.92
C ARG A 262 -20.55 -8.74 -0.41
N THR A 263 -20.26 -7.44 -0.51
CA THR A 263 -20.35 -6.69 -1.76
C THR A 263 -19.36 -7.20 -2.79
N VAL A 264 -18.10 -7.41 -2.38
CA VAL A 264 -17.05 -7.94 -3.26
C VAL A 264 -17.45 -9.31 -3.77
N GLN A 265 -17.84 -10.25 -2.90
CA GLN A 265 -18.28 -11.59 -3.32
C GLN A 265 -19.53 -11.59 -4.21
N ALA A 266 -20.39 -10.57 -4.08
CA ALA A 266 -21.58 -10.45 -4.92
C ALA A 266 -21.29 -9.86 -6.31
N GLN A 267 -20.35 -8.92 -6.39
CA GLN A 267 -19.97 -8.26 -7.65
C GLN A 267 -18.88 -9.02 -8.40
N MET A 268 -18.03 -9.72 -7.66
CA MET A 268 -16.91 -10.52 -8.14
C MET A 268 -17.08 -11.91 -7.51
N PRO A 269 -17.81 -12.83 -8.17
CA PRO A 269 -18.02 -14.17 -7.61
C PRO A 269 -16.83 -15.11 -7.85
N ASP A 270 -16.08 -14.87 -8.94
CA ASP A 270 -14.93 -15.68 -9.35
C ASP A 270 -13.58 -15.11 -8.86
N GLU A 271 -13.60 -13.90 -8.27
CA GLU A 271 -12.45 -13.21 -7.67
C GLU A 271 -12.91 -12.51 -6.38
N PRO A 272 -12.08 -12.33 -5.33
CA PRO A 272 -10.69 -12.76 -5.18
C PRO A 272 -10.55 -14.21 -4.67
N GLU A 273 -9.44 -14.88 -4.99
CA GLU A 273 -9.12 -16.24 -4.52
C GLU A 273 -9.13 -16.34 -2.97
N ARG A 274 -8.66 -15.27 -2.32
CA ARG A 274 -8.54 -15.18 -0.87
C ARG A 274 -8.99 -13.80 -0.39
N VAL A 275 -9.71 -13.80 0.72
CA VAL A 275 -10.15 -12.59 1.42
C VAL A 275 -9.59 -12.63 2.83
N TRP A 276 -8.88 -11.57 3.20
CA TRP A 276 -8.40 -11.37 4.56
C TRP A 276 -9.14 -10.20 5.20
N THR A 277 -9.64 -10.42 6.42
CA THR A 277 -10.10 -9.34 7.30
C THR A 277 -9.31 -9.41 8.60
N LEU A 278 -9.10 -8.28 9.27
CA LEU A 278 -8.38 -8.24 10.54
C LEU A 278 -9.06 -9.13 11.59
N ALA A 279 -10.38 -9.01 11.72
CA ALA A 279 -11.18 -9.82 12.65
C ALA A 279 -11.19 -11.32 12.28
N GLY A 280 -11.30 -11.65 11.00
CA GLY A 280 -11.26 -13.04 10.52
C GLY A 280 -9.90 -13.70 10.76
N THR A 281 -8.83 -12.93 10.57
CA THR A 281 -7.46 -13.33 10.86
C THR A 281 -7.29 -13.56 12.37
N GLU A 282 -7.71 -12.61 13.22
CA GLU A 282 -7.68 -12.76 14.69
C GLU A 282 -8.44 -14.00 15.19
N ALA A 283 -9.63 -14.28 14.62
CA ALA A 283 -10.41 -15.46 14.97
C ALA A 283 -9.74 -16.78 14.54
N SER A 284 -9.13 -16.79 13.36
CA SER A 284 -8.38 -17.94 12.84
C SER A 284 -7.08 -18.19 13.60
N PHE A 285 -6.43 -17.14 14.10
CA PHE A 285 -5.32 -17.28 15.04
C PHE A 285 -5.83 -17.87 16.38
N SER A 286 -6.85 -17.27 16.99
CA SER A 286 -7.37 -17.66 18.32
C SER A 286 -7.93 -19.09 18.40
N SER A 287 -8.35 -19.68 17.28
CA SER A 287 -8.91 -21.04 17.21
C SER A 287 -7.86 -22.14 17.04
N ARG A 288 -6.57 -21.80 16.90
CA ARG A 288 -5.50 -22.81 16.74
C ARG A 288 -5.33 -23.64 18.02
N PRO A 289 -5.40 -24.98 17.96
CA PRO A 289 -5.35 -25.85 19.14
C PRO A 289 -4.12 -25.64 20.04
N VAL A 290 -2.96 -25.38 19.43
CA VAL A 290 -1.70 -25.12 20.16
C VAL A 290 -1.80 -23.84 21.00
N GLN A 291 -2.42 -22.78 20.45
CA GLN A 291 -2.57 -21.51 21.15
C GLN A 291 -3.64 -21.61 22.24
N VAL A 292 -4.76 -22.29 21.98
CA VAL A 292 -5.78 -22.58 22.99
C VAL A 292 -5.17 -23.34 24.18
N GLY A 293 -4.30 -24.32 23.90
CA GLY A 293 -3.57 -25.07 24.93
C GLY A 293 -2.62 -24.18 25.75
N LEU A 294 -1.83 -23.33 25.10
CA LEU A 294 -0.91 -22.41 25.78
C LEU A 294 -1.67 -21.40 26.66
N VAL A 295 -2.73 -20.80 26.12
CA VAL A 295 -3.60 -19.87 26.85
C VAL A 295 -4.23 -20.56 28.06
N ALA A 296 -4.70 -21.79 27.92
CA ALA A 296 -5.25 -22.56 29.05
C ALA A 296 -4.22 -22.77 30.17
N ILE A 297 -2.97 -23.13 29.83
CA ILE A 297 -1.90 -23.31 30.82
C ILE A 297 -1.59 -21.98 31.54
N LEU A 298 -1.53 -20.87 30.81
CA LEU A 298 -1.34 -19.54 31.39
C LEU A 298 -2.48 -19.16 32.33
N PHE A 299 -3.74 -19.45 31.97
CA PHE A 299 -4.89 -19.21 32.84
C PHE A 299 -4.89 -20.10 34.09
N VAL A 300 -4.48 -21.36 33.98
CA VAL A 300 -4.31 -22.24 35.16
C VAL A 300 -3.22 -21.68 36.07
N GLY A 301 -2.08 -21.28 35.51
CA GLY A 301 -1.00 -20.64 36.27
C GLY A 301 -1.45 -19.36 36.97
N ALA A 302 -2.19 -18.50 36.26
CA ALA A 302 -2.77 -17.29 36.82
C ALA A 302 -3.77 -17.60 37.95
N ALA A 303 -4.65 -18.59 37.77
CA ALA A 303 -5.61 -19.00 38.79
C ALA A 303 -4.90 -19.52 40.05
N VAL A 304 -3.86 -20.36 39.90
CA VAL A 304 -3.02 -20.82 41.01
C VAL A 304 -2.34 -19.64 41.69
N GLY A 305 -1.80 -18.68 40.93
CA GLY A 305 -1.20 -17.45 41.45
C GLY A 305 -2.18 -16.62 42.28
N VAL A 306 -3.43 -16.46 41.81
CA VAL A 306 -4.50 -15.77 42.55
C VAL A 306 -4.84 -16.49 43.85
N VAL A 307 -4.94 -17.83 43.83
CA VAL A 307 -5.19 -18.63 45.04
C VAL A 307 -4.06 -18.47 46.06
N LEU A 308 -2.80 -18.53 45.61
CA LEU A 308 -1.63 -18.32 46.48
C LEU A 308 -1.60 -16.90 47.05
N ALA A 309 -1.90 -15.89 46.25
CA ALA A 309 -1.98 -14.51 46.68
C ALA A 309 -3.10 -14.32 47.73
N LEU A 310 -4.29 -14.88 47.50
CA LEU A 310 -5.40 -14.87 48.45
C LEU A 310 -5.01 -15.53 49.78
N ALA A 311 -4.35 -16.69 49.73
CA ALA A 311 -3.87 -17.39 50.92
C ALA A 311 -2.84 -16.55 51.69
N GLY A 312 -1.87 -15.95 50.99
CA GLY A 312 -0.85 -15.08 51.57
C GLY A 312 -1.44 -13.83 52.22
N VAL A 313 -2.34 -13.13 51.52
CA VAL A 313 -3.03 -11.94 52.05
C VAL A 313 -3.91 -12.32 53.25
N THR A 314 -4.64 -13.43 53.17
CA THR A 314 -5.44 -13.94 54.30
C THR A 314 -4.55 -14.19 55.52
N GLY A 315 -3.42 -14.88 55.34
CA GLY A 315 -2.47 -15.18 56.40
C GLY A 315 -1.88 -13.90 57.02
N TYR A 316 -1.48 -12.94 56.18
CA TYR A 316 -1.01 -11.63 56.61
C TYR A 316 -2.07 -10.89 57.44
N VAL A 317 -3.32 -10.80 56.96
CA VAL A 317 -4.43 -10.15 57.68
C VAL A 317 -4.67 -10.82 59.02
N LEU A 318 -4.70 -12.16 59.07
CA LEU A 318 -4.90 -12.89 60.33
C LEU A 318 -3.82 -12.57 61.36
N LEU A 319 -2.55 -12.54 60.93
CA LEU A 319 -1.43 -12.16 61.79
C LEU A 319 -1.51 -10.69 62.22
N ALA A 320 -1.81 -9.77 61.30
CA ALA A 320 -1.96 -8.36 61.58
C ALA A 320 -3.08 -8.09 62.60
N VAL A 321 -4.26 -8.68 62.39
CA VAL A 321 -5.39 -8.61 63.33
C VAL A 321 -5.00 -9.17 64.69
N SER A 322 -4.26 -10.29 64.75
CA SER A 322 -3.86 -10.91 66.01
C SER A 322 -2.97 -10.02 66.88
N ARG A 323 -2.01 -9.30 66.26
CA ARG A 323 -1.12 -8.34 66.91
C ARG A 323 -1.88 -7.10 67.36
N ARG A 324 -2.67 -6.52 66.46
CA ARG A 324 -3.47 -5.32 66.73
C ARG A 324 -4.55 -5.55 67.77
N ALA A 325 -5.09 -6.76 67.90
CA ALA A 325 -6.15 -7.02 68.86
C ALA A 325 -5.73 -6.78 70.33
N ARG A 326 -4.43 -6.86 70.64
CA ARG A 326 -3.89 -6.46 71.96
C ARG A 326 -3.92 -4.93 72.14
N GLU A 327 -3.55 -4.19 71.11
CA GLU A 327 -3.60 -2.72 71.06
C GLU A 327 -5.05 -2.20 71.12
N MET A 328 -5.97 -2.82 70.37
CA MET A 328 -7.40 -2.49 70.39
C MET A 328 -8.04 -2.73 71.77
N GLY A 329 -7.54 -3.72 72.52
CA GLY A 329 -7.97 -3.97 73.90
C GLY A 329 -7.60 -2.83 74.86
N VAL A 330 -6.40 -2.26 74.69
CA VAL A 330 -5.93 -1.11 75.47
C VAL A 330 -6.69 0.16 75.09
N LEU A 331 -6.88 0.43 73.79
CA LEU A 331 -7.66 1.59 73.32
C LEU A 331 -9.13 1.55 73.79
N ARG A 332 -9.72 0.35 73.89
CA ARG A 332 -11.05 0.19 74.49
C ARG A 332 -11.09 0.57 75.97
N ALA A 333 -10.07 0.21 76.74
CA ALA A 333 -10.00 0.57 78.16
C ALA A 333 -9.91 2.09 78.37
N LEU A 334 -9.43 2.83 77.36
CA LEU A 334 -9.38 4.29 77.32
C LEU A 334 -10.68 4.95 76.81
N GLY A 335 -11.72 4.17 76.49
CA GLY A 335 -13.05 4.69 76.13
C GLY A 335 -13.31 4.88 74.63
N PHE A 336 -12.42 4.41 73.75
CA PHE A 336 -12.65 4.51 72.30
C PHE A 336 -13.75 3.55 71.79
N GLU A 337 -14.58 4.04 70.88
CA GLU A 337 -15.63 3.26 70.22
C GLU A 337 -15.06 2.12 69.35
N ARG A 338 -15.74 0.97 69.39
CA ARG A 338 -15.33 -0.26 68.65
C ARG A 338 -15.20 -0.02 67.14
N THR A 339 -16.05 0.84 66.60
CA THR A 339 -16.15 1.13 65.17
C THR A 339 -14.99 1.99 64.68
N SER A 340 -14.61 3.03 65.43
CA SER A 340 -13.51 3.94 65.05
C SER A 340 -12.16 3.24 64.98
N VAL A 341 -11.90 2.31 65.91
CA VAL A 341 -10.68 1.50 65.90
C VAL A 341 -10.69 0.50 64.72
N GLY A 342 -11.84 -0.10 64.41
CA GLY A 342 -11.99 -1.00 63.28
C GLY A 342 -11.83 -0.32 61.91
N ILE A 343 -12.37 0.90 61.75
CA ILE A 343 -12.24 1.69 60.51
C ILE A 343 -10.79 2.07 60.26
N THR A 344 -10.06 2.50 61.30
CA THR A 344 -8.65 2.87 61.17
C THR A 344 -7.81 1.69 60.67
N PHE A 345 -8.04 0.50 61.23
CA PHE A 345 -7.37 -0.72 60.79
C PHE A 345 -7.78 -1.14 59.36
N ALA A 346 -9.06 -1.02 59.02
CA ALA A 346 -9.54 -1.33 57.68
C ALA A 346 -8.92 -0.41 56.63
N LEU A 347 -8.77 0.89 56.94
CA LEU A 347 -8.11 1.86 56.08
C LEU A 347 -6.63 1.52 55.87
N GLU A 348 -5.91 1.17 56.94
CA GLU A 348 -4.52 0.75 56.84
C GLU A 348 -4.37 -0.49 55.95
N GLN A 349 -5.23 -1.49 56.15
CA GLN A 349 -5.21 -2.69 55.32
C GLN A 349 -5.59 -2.39 53.86
N PHE A 350 -6.53 -1.48 53.64
CA PHE A 350 -6.90 -1.03 52.30
C PHE A 350 -5.73 -0.36 51.58
N VAL A 351 -4.96 0.48 52.27
CA VAL A 351 -3.76 1.12 51.71
C VAL A 351 -2.69 0.08 51.38
N VAL A 352 -2.40 -0.86 52.28
CA VAL A 352 -1.37 -1.90 52.05
C VAL A 352 -1.76 -2.82 50.89
N ILE A 353 -2.99 -3.33 50.88
CA ILE A 353 -3.48 -4.21 49.80
C ILE A 353 -3.59 -3.43 48.49
N GLY A 354 -4.12 -2.20 48.53
CA GLY A 354 -4.28 -1.35 47.35
C GLY A 354 -2.95 -1.01 46.70
N LEU A 355 -1.94 -0.67 47.49
CA LEU A 355 -0.59 -0.42 46.98
C LEU A 355 0.04 -1.70 46.40
N GLY A 356 -0.11 -2.83 47.09
CA GLY A 356 0.35 -4.13 46.58
C GLY A 356 -0.31 -4.51 45.25
N ALA A 357 -1.62 -4.29 45.12
CA ALA A 357 -2.35 -4.52 43.88
C ALA A 357 -1.91 -3.58 42.75
N ALA A 358 -1.68 -2.30 43.05
CA ALA A 358 -1.18 -1.33 42.07
C ALA A 358 0.22 -1.71 41.57
N ILE A 359 1.14 -2.05 42.47
CA ILE A 359 2.50 -2.49 42.13
C ILE A 359 2.44 -3.79 41.31
N GLY A 360 1.61 -4.76 41.72
CA GLY A 360 1.44 -6.03 41.00
C GLY A 360 0.88 -5.83 39.59
N ALA A 361 -0.12 -4.96 39.41
CA ALA A 361 -0.71 -4.66 38.11
C ALA A 361 0.31 -3.97 37.19
N LEU A 362 1.00 -2.94 37.69
CA LEU A 362 2.03 -2.23 36.92
C LEU A 362 3.20 -3.15 36.56
N GLY A 363 3.67 -3.97 37.51
CA GLY A 363 4.72 -4.95 37.28
C GLY A 363 4.31 -6.02 36.26
N GLY A 364 3.05 -6.48 36.31
CA GLY A 364 2.51 -7.42 35.33
C GLY A 364 2.46 -6.83 33.91
N VAL A 365 2.00 -5.59 33.75
CA VAL A 365 1.99 -4.89 32.45
C VAL A 365 3.42 -4.70 31.94
N ALA A 366 4.34 -4.23 32.78
CA ALA A 366 5.75 -4.08 32.42
C ALA A 366 6.39 -5.42 32.01
N LEU A 367 6.09 -6.50 32.74
CA LEU A 367 6.58 -7.84 32.40
C LEU A 367 6.06 -8.31 31.04
N VAL A 368 4.78 -8.09 30.74
CA VAL A 368 4.19 -8.42 29.43
C VAL A 368 4.84 -7.62 28.31
N MET A 369 5.05 -6.32 28.50
CA MET A 369 5.73 -5.46 27.50
C MET A 369 7.16 -5.91 27.23
N VAL A 370 7.89 -6.38 28.25
CA VAL A 370 9.26 -6.88 28.11
C VAL A 370 9.29 -8.29 27.52
N MET A 371 8.38 -9.18 27.92
CA MET A 371 8.39 -10.59 27.49
C MET A 371 7.79 -10.85 26.11
N LEU A 372 6.78 -10.08 25.69
CA LEU A 372 6.09 -10.30 24.41
C LEU A 372 7.05 -10.35 23.20
N PRO A 373 8.04 -9.45 23.07
CA PRO A 373 9.03 -9.54 21.99
C PRO A 373 9.82 -10.86 21.99
N PHE A 374 10.13 -11.43 23.17
CA PHE A 374 10.85 -12.70 23.26
C PHE A 374 9.98 -13.90 22.88
N LEU A 375 8.65 -13.81 23.03
CA LEU A 375 7.72 -14.85 22.60
C LEU A 375 7.54 -14.89 21.07
N GLN A 376 7.97 -13.84 20.35
CA GLN A 376 7.95 -13.80 18.88
C GLN A 376 9.13 -14.58 18.26
N LEU A 377 10.18 -14.86 19.03
CA LEU A 377 11.30 -15.70 18.62
C LEU A 377 10.89 -17.18 18.76
N GLY A 378 10.27 -17.73 17.71
CA GLY A 378 9.98 -19.17 17.63
C GLY A 378 11.25 -20.03 17.53
N GLU A 379 11.09 -21.36 17.46
CA GLU A 379 12.16 -22.37 17.34
C GLU A 379 13.18 -22.11 16.21
N THR A 380 12.83 -21.28 15.22
CA THR A 380 13.65 -20.99 14.04
C THR A 380 14.41 -19.66 14.12
N ALA A 381 14.31 -18.89 15.21
CA ALA A 381 14.89 -17.54 15.33
C ALA A 381 14.48 -16.56 14.19
N ALA A 382 13.42 -16.88 13.45
CA ALA A 382 12.83 -16.00 12.47
C ALA A 382 11.80 -15.11 13.17
N VAL A 383 11.92 -13.79 12.98
CA VAL A 383 10.90 -12.82 13.40
C VAL A 383 9.62 -13.18 12.65
N ILE A 384 8.51 -13.38 13.37
CA ILE A 384 7.20 -13.53 12.73
C ILE A 384 6.81 -12.16 12.21
N GLU A 385 6.96 -11.96 10.90
CA GLU A 385 6.42 -10.82 10.17
C GLU A 385 5.01 -11.16 9.67
N PRO A 386 4.02 -10.24 9.75
CA PRO A 386 4.10 -8.86 10.24
C PRO A 386 4.12 -8.76 11.79
N THR A 387 4.68 -7.66 12.31
CA THR A 387 4.78 -7.39 13.75
C THR A 387 3.40 -7.48 14.41
N ILE A 388 3.27 -8.33 15.43
CA ILE A 388 2.02 -8.49 16.17
C ILE A 388 1.64 -7.15 16.83
N LEU A 389 0.50 -6.59 16.44
CA LEU A 389 -0.08 -5.41 17.09
C LEU A 389 -0.47 -5.77 18.53
N ILE A 390 0.30 -5.26 19.51
CA ILE A 390 0.02 -5.46 20.93
C ILE A 390 -1.15 -4.55 21.32
N ARG A 391 -2.37 -5.07 21.25
CA ARG A 391 -3.57 -4.39 21.75
C ARG A 391 -3.94 -4.95 23.12
N VAL A 392 -3.63 -4.22 24.19
CA VAL A 392 -4.09 -4.58 25.54
C VAL A 392 -5.58 -4.28 25.64
N PRO A 393 -6.45 -5.28 25.83
CA PRO A 393 -7.88 -5.04 25.95
C PRO A 393 -8.19 -4.51 27.35
N VAL A 394 -8.04 -3.20 27.53
CA VAL A 394 -8.21 -2.49 28.81
C VAL A 394 -9.52 -2.87 29.54
N PRO A 395 -10.68 -2.99 28.87
CA PRO A 395 -11.92 -3.39 29.55
C PRO A 395 -11.84 -4.79 30.18
N GLN A 396 -11.22 -5.74 29.48
CA GLN A 396 -11.09 -7.12 29.95
C GLN A 396 -10.07 -7.22 31.09
N LEU A 397 -8.94 -6.49 30.98
CA LEU A 397 -7.94 -6.37 32.04
C LEU A 397 -8.55 -5.77 33.32
N LEU A 398 -9.29 -4.67 33.20
CA LEU A 398 -10.01 -4.08 34.33
C LEU A 398 -11.04 -5.05 34.92
N GLY A 399 -11.71 -5.84 34.09
CA GLY A 399 -12.59 -6.92 34.52
C GLY A 399 -11.87 -7.95 35.41
N TYR A 400 -10.72 -8.46 34.97
CA TYR A 400 -9.93 -9.42 35.76
C TYR A 400 -9.40 -8.80 37.07
N ILE A 401 -8.87 -7.58 37.03
CA ILE A 401 -8.42 -6.85 38.22
C ILE A 401 -9.58 -6.67 39.20
N SER A 402 -10.78 -6.34 38.70
CA SER A 402 -11.97 -6.15 39.53
C SER A 402 -12.38 -7.46 40.21
N ILE A 403 -12.40 -8.58 39.48
CA ILE A 403 -12.70 -9.90 40.05
C ILE A 403 -11.72 -10.26 41.16
N VAL A 404 -10.41 -10.13 40.91
CA VAL A 404 -9.37 -10.42 41.91
C VAL A 404 -9.48 -9.47 43.10
N GLY A 405 -9.73 -8.18 42.86
CA GLY A 405 -9.95 -7.18 43.90
C GLY A 405 -11.13 -7.52 44.81
N VAL A 406 -12.26 -7.94 44.23
CA VAL A 406 -13.43 -8.41 44.98
C VAL A 406 -13.09 -9.64 45.82
N LEU A 407 -12.39 -10.63 45.25
CA LEU A 407 -11.96 -11.83 45.98
C LEU A 407 -11.05 -11.49 47.17
N LEU A 408 -10.12 -10.56 46.99
CA LEU A 408 -9.24 -10.08 48.05
C LEU A 408 -10.03 -9.38 49.17
N ILE A 409 -10.96 -8.49 48.82
CA ILE A 409 -11.84 -7.82 49.80
C ILE A 409 -12.66 -8.87 50.58
N LEU A 410 -13.25 -9.84 49.89
CA LEU A 410 -14.03 -10.91 50.53
C LEU A 410 -13.16 -11.76 51.48
N SER A 411 -11.95 -12.10 51.07
CA SER A 411 -10.97 -12.81 51.91
C SER A 411 -10.65 -12.04 53.19
N VAL A 412 -10.38 -10.73 53.10
CA VAL A 412 -10.06 -9.86 54.24
C VAL A 412 -11.26 -9.74 55.18
N LEU A 413 -12.46 -9.51 54.64
CA LEU A 413 -13.70 -9.42 55.41
C LEU A 413 -13.98 -10.72 56.15
N TRP A 414 -13.82 -11.86 55.47
CA TRP A 414 -14.00 -13.18 56.06
C TRP A 414 -12.99 -13.43 57.19
N ALA A 415 -11.70 -13.15 56.97
CA ALA A 415 -10.65 -13.30 57.97
C ALA A 415 -10.93 -12.44 59.22
N THR A 416 -11.30 -11.18 59.01
CA THR A 416 -11.61 -10.22 60.08
C THR A 416 -12.82 -10.67 60.91
N ARG A 417 -13.91 -11.11 60.24
CA ARG A 417 -15.12 -11.63 60.93
C ARG A 417 -14.82 -12.89 61.74
N ARG A 418 -14.05 -13.82 61.18
CA ARG A 418 -13.76 -15.12 61.81
C ARG A 418 -12.96 -14.95 63.12
N VAL A 419 -12.02 -14.01 63.16
CA VAL A 419 -11.23 -13.71 64.36
C VAL A 419 -12.08 -13.03 65.44
N SER A 420 -12.99 -12.13 65.04
CA SER A 420 -13.94 -11.47 65.94
C SER A 420 -14.84 -12.48 66.68
N VAL A 421 -15.36 -13.49 65.98
CA VAL A 421 -16.30 -14.47 66.57
C VAL A 421 -15.62 -15.44 67.55
N ARG A 422 -14.42 -15.96 67.22
CA ARG A 422 -13.74 -16.96 68.07
C ARG A 422 -13.31 -16.43 69.43
N ARG A 423 -12.91 -15.17 69.54
CA ARG A 423 -12.52 -14.57 70.83
C ARG A 423 -13.72 -14.31 71.75
N MET A 424 -14.91 -14.11 71.21
CA MET A 424 -16.11 -13.87 72.04
C MET A 424 -16.51 -15.13 72.82
N SER A 425 -16.28 -16.33 72.28
CA SER A 425 -16.54 -17.60 72.96
C SER A 425 -15.46 -17.99 73.98
N GLU A 426 -14.19 -17.60 73.79
CA GLU A 426 -13.12 -17.87 74.76
C GLU A 426 -13.18 -16.92 75.96
N VAL A 427 -13.46 -15.63 75.72
CA VAL A 427 -13.59 -14.63 76.80
C VAL A 427 -14.80 -14.92 77.70
N LEU A 428 -15.89 -15.51 77.19
CA LEU A 428 -17.01 -15.96 78.02
C LEU A 428 -16.67 -17.21 78.85
N ARG A 429 -15.82 -18.10 78.35
CA ARG A 429 -15.40 -19.32 79.06
C ARG A 429 -14.36 -19.06 80.16
N GLU A 430 -13.60 -17.98 80.04
CA GLU A 430 -12.60 -17.59 81.04
C GLU A 430 -13.19 -16.75 82.19
N VAL A 431 -14.42 -16.24 82.03
CA VAL A 431 -15.17 -15.56 83.10
C VAL A 431 -16.03 -16.55 83.93
N GLU A 432 -16.22 -17.79 83.45
CA GLU A 432 -16.91 -18.88 84.17
C GLU A 432 -15.98 -19.76 85.04
N ARG A 433 -14.67 -19.50 85.03
CA ARG A 433 -13.69 -20.10 85.96
C ARG A 433 -13.15 -19.04 86.90
#